data_AF-A0A3E1EPH5-F1
#
_entry.id   AF-A0A3E1EPH5-F1
#
_cell.length_a   1.000
_cell.length_b   1.000
_cell.length_c   1.000
_cell.angle_alpha   90.00
_cell.angle_beta   90.00
_cell.angle_gamma   90.00
#
_symmetry.space_group_name_H-M   'P 1'
#
loop_
_entity.id
_entity.type
_entity.pdbx_description
1 polymer ?
#
loop_
_entity_poly.entity_id
_entity_poly.type
_entity_poly.pdbx_seq_one_letter_code
_entity_poly.pdbx_strand_id
1 'polypeptide(L)'
;MTILTLIARFLAAVIQGCFPEPAGALTGTSGYRNPGSGGTRNNDPLRHANTGGPRSRIVSTAVVSRMLSDGSEILGLKSQGTYRLPRLPAATSLREFAIALLNRAGFLTPEEAWEAHAPQLPSSIALVVDSPPGPELDGSGEDPVPLLRTALVLGRCSGRLFSPDRPLIWSERRLARSVRLVLCDPATFARHDDD
;
A
#
# COMPACT_ATOMS: atom_id res chain seq x y z
N MET A 1 -25.70 20.22 8.65
CA MET A 1 -24.23 20.08 8.55
C MET A 1 -23.88 19.93 7.09
N THR A 2 -22.98 20.75 6.55
CA THR A 2 -22.68 20.80 5.11
C THR A 2 -21.64 19.75 4.72
N ILE A 3 -21.76 19.20 3.50
CA ILE A 3 -20.89 18.14 2.94
C ILE A 3 -19.40 18.52 3.00
N LEU A 4 -19.06 19.81 2.91
CA LEU A 4 -17.70 20.31 3.08
C LEU A 4 -17.09 20.00 4.47
N THR A 5 -17.90 19.99 5.53
CA THR A 5 -17.40 19.74 6.90
C THR A 5 -17.00 18.28 7.11
N LEU A 6 -17.65 17.35 6.39
CA LEU A 6 -17.36 15.92 6.48
C LEU A 6 -16.07 15.56 5.73
N ILE A 7 -15.88 16.13 4.53
CA ILE A 7 -14.67 15.96 3.72
C ILE A 7 -13.45 16.55 4.43
N ALA A 8 -13.60 17.71 5.07
CA ALA A 8 -12.51 18.34 5.84
C ALA A 8 -12.10 17.49 7.06
N ARG A 9 -13.05 16.86 7.76
CA ARG A 9 -12.76 15.98 8.91
C ARG A 9 -12.12 14.65 8.49
N PHE A 10 -12.56 14.08 7.37
CA PHE A 10 -11.97 12.85 6.86
C PHE A 10 -10.53 13.07 6.34
N LEU A 11 -10.29 14.19 5.64
CA LEU A 11 -8.94 14.57 5.23
C LEU A 11 -8.02 14.89 6.41
N ALA A 12 -8.52 15.53 7.47
CA ALA A 12 -7.74 15.82 8.68
C ALA A 12 -7.29 14.53 9.40
N ALA A 13 -8.17 13.52 9.50
CA ALA A 13 -7.85 12.25 10.13
C ALA A 13 -6.82 11.42 9.34
N VAL A 14 -6.82 11.52 8.00
CA VAL A 14 -5.85 10.82 7.13
C VAL A 14 -4.48 11.50 7.12
N ILE A 15 -4.44 12.83 7.24
CA ILE A 15 -3.18 13.60 7.26
C ILE A 15 -2.44 13.44 8.61
N GLN A 16 -3.15 13.22 9.71
CA GLN A 16 -2.56 13.18 11.06
C GLN A 16 -1.72 11.95 11.39
N GLY A 17 -1.58 10.96 10.51
CA GLY A 17 -0.47 9.98 10.58
C GLY A 17 -0.32 9.21 11.91
N CYS A 18 -1.38 9.10 12.73
CA CYS A 18 -1.34 8.36 14.00
C CYS A 18 -1.41 6.85 13.74
N PHE A 19 -0.30 6.28 13.26
CA PHE A 19 0.00 4.87 13.47
C PHE A 19 1.14 4.78 14.49
N PRO A 20 0.99 4.02 15.58
CA PRO A 20 2.09 3.80 16.52
C PRO A 20 3.22 3.04 15.81
N GLU A 21 4.45 3.54 15.95
CA GLU A 21 5.66 2.85 15.52
C GLU A 21 5.74 1.43 16.14
N PRO A 22 6.09 0.39 15.39
CA PRO A 22 6.54 -0.86 15.99
C PRO A 22 7.91 -0.61 16.63
N ALA A 23 7.93 -0.66 17.97
CA ALA A 23 9.12 -0.60 18.81
C ALA A 23 10.20 -1.60 18.35
N GLY A 24 11.45 -1.14 18.44
CA GLY A 24 12.62 -1.77 17.85
C GLY A 24 12.90 -3.21 18.27
N ALA A 25 13.39 -3.97 17.29
CA ALA A 25 14.04 -5.26 17.49
C ALA A 25 15.43 -5.05 18.13
N LEU A 26 15.52 -5.21 19.45
CA LEU A 26 16.78 -5.38 20.16
C LEU A 26 17.11 -6.88 20.22
N THR A 27 17.92 -7.35 19.29
CA THR A 27 18.63 -8.62 19.41
C THR A 27 19.79 -8.46 20.38
N GLY A 28 19.50 -8.56 21.67
CA GLY A 28 20.50 -8.70 22.74
C GLY A 28 20.62 -10.16 23.17
N THR A 29 21.55 -10.90 22.60
CA THR A 29 21.96 -12.22 23.10
C THR A 29 22.77 -12.03 24.39
N SER A 30 22.09 -11.97 25.53
CA SER A 30 22.71 -11.93 26.85
C SER A 30 22.90 -13.37 27.35
N GLY A 31 24.17 -13.78 27.47
CA GLY A 31 24.56 -15.07 28.01
C GLY A 31 24.31 -15.15 29.51
N TYR A 32 23.46 -16.09 29.92
CA TYR A 32 23.40 -16.50 31.32
C TYR A 32 24.30 -17.72 31.55
N ARG A 33 25.40 -17.41 32.24
CA ARG A 33 26.33 -18.33 32.88
C ARG A 33 25.58 -19.07 33.99
N ASN A 34 25.67 -20.40 34.00
CA ASN A 34 25.03 -21.26 34.97
C ASN A 34 26.06 -21.63 36.06
N PRO A 35 25.94 -21.18 37.33
CA PRO A 35 26.74 -21.72 38.43
C PRO A 35 25.96 -22.84 39.12
N GLY A 36 26.69 -23.90 39.48
CA GLY A 36 26.12 -25.17 39.92
C GLY A 36 25.30 -25.15 41.21
N SER A 37 24.49 -26.20 41.33
CA SER A 37 23.91 -26.77 42.55
C SER A 37 23.36 -28.14 42.09
N GLY A 38 23.75 -29.31 42.61
CA GLY A 38 24.25 -29.60 43.94
C GLY A 38 23.08 -29.77 44.90
N GLY A 39 22.53 -30.99 44.99
CA GLY A 39 21.87 -31.47 46.20
C GLY A 39 20.34 -31.64 46.18
N THR A 40 19.95 -32.89 46.42
CA THR A 40 18.78 -33.37 47.18
C THR A 40 17.37 -33.34 46.58
N ARG A 41 16.85 -34.57 46.44
CA ARG A 41 15.46 -34.96 46.22
C ARG A 41 14.58 -34.44 47.36
N ASN A 42 13.55 -33.68 47.01
CA ASN A 42 12.35 -33.55 47.83
C ASN A 42 11.14 -33.84 46.94
N ASN A 43 10.61 -35.05 47.10
CA ASN A 43 9.33 -35.49 46.56
C ASN A 43 8.22 -34.86 47.40
N ASP A 44 7.78 -33.66 47.02
CA ASP A 44 6.59 -33.05 47.56
C ASP A 44 5.43 -33.22 46.56
N PRO A 45 4.50 -34.18 46.76
CA PRO A 45 3.49 -34.55 45.78
C PRO A 45 2.36 -33.51 45.61
N LEU A 46 2.41 -32.35 46.26
CA LEU A 46 1.33 -31.35 46.27
C LEU A 46 1.69 -30.00 45.61
N ARG A 47 2.79 -29.91 44.85
CA ARG A 47 3.17 -28.68 44.12
C ARG A 47 2.93 -28.71 42.60
N HIS A 48 2.01 -29.54 42.13
CA HIS A 48 1.53 -29.50 40.74
C HIS A 48 0.07 -29.03 40.69
N ALA A 49 -0.21 -27.88 41.30
CA ALA A 49 -1.35 -27.10 40.84
C ALA A 49 -1.00 -26.64 39.41
N ASN A 50 -1.83 -27.02 38.44
CA ASN A 50 -1.79 -26.51 37.08
C ASN A 50 -1.96 -24.98 37.09
N THR A 51 -0.88 -24.24 37.35
CA THR A 51 -0.78 -22.81 37.05
C THR A 51 -0.49 -22.58 35.56
N GLY A 52 -0.98 -23.50 34.72
CA GLY A 52 -1.31 -23.18 33.34
C GLY A 52 -2.55 -22.28 33.34
N GLY A 53 -2.39 -21.02 33.77
CA GLY A 53 -3.32 -19.97 33.38
C GLY A 53 -3.45 -19.99 31.85
N PRO A 54 -4.59 -19.55 31.29
CA PRO A 54 -4.87 -19.69 29.86
C PRO A 54 -3.69 -19.10 29.10
N ARG A 55 -2.83 -19.98 28.59
CA ARG A 55 -1.74 -19.62 27.71
C ARG A 55 -2.46 -19.19 26.45
N SER A 56 -2.77 -17.91 26.39
CA SER A 56 -3.36 -17.21 25.27
C SER A 56 -2.59 -17.65 24.04
N ARG A 57 -3.17 -18.59 23.29
CA ARG A 57 -2.65 -18.97 21.99
C ARG A 57 -2.81 -17.73 21.13
N ILE A 58 -1.75 -16.94 21.01
CA ILE A 58 -1.71 -15.82 20.09
C ILE A 58 -1.69 -16.43 18.71
N VAL A 59 -2.86 -16.47 18.07
CA VAL A 59 -2.97 -16.82 16.66
C VAL A 59 -2.86 -15.52 15.89
N SER A 60 -1.68 -15.27 15.31
CA SER A 60 -1.50 -14.19 14.34
C SER A 60 -2.12 -14.63 13.01
N THR A 61 -3.40 -14.34 12.83
CA THR A 61 -4.07 -14.50 11.54
C THR A 61 -3.98 -13.18 10.79
N ALA A 62 -3.49 -13.21 9.55
CA ALA A 62 -3.54 -12.03 8.70
C ALA A 62 -5.00 -11.67 8.43
N VAL A 63 -5.46 -10.54 8.96
CA VAL A 63 -6.78 -9.99 8.61
C VAL A 63 -6.64 -9.39 7.22
N VAL A 64 -7.00 -10.19 6.21
CA VAL A 64 -7.07 -9.70 4.83
C VAL A 64 -8.42 -9.02 4.65
N SER A 65 -8.42 -7.69 4.56
CA SER A 65 -9.64 -6.93 4.28
C SER A 65 -10.17 -7.29 2.89
N ARG A 66 -11.23 -8.10 2.85
CA ARG A 66 -11.95 -8.44 1.62
C ARG A 66 -12.73 -7.26 1.02
N MET A 67 -12.89 -6.15 1.78
CA MET A 67 -13.54 -4.95 1.25
C MET A 67 -12.76 -4.32 0.10
N LEU A 68 -11.46 -4.58 0.00
CA LEU A 68 -10.61 -4.04 -1.06
C LEU A 68 -10.06 -5.14 -1.97
N SER A 69 -10.60 -6.36 -1.96
CA SER A 69 -10.19 -7.42 -2.90
C SER A 69 -11.10 -7.42 -4.14
N ASP A 70 -10.78 -8.31 -5.10
CA ASP A 70 -11.66 -8.57 -6.25
C ASP A 70 -13.04 -9.02 -5.72
N GLY A 71 -14.11 -8.35 -6.18
CA GLY A 71 -15.47 -8.49 -5.63
C GLY A 71 -15.95 -7.32 -4.74
N SER A 72 -15.11 -6.31 -4.51
CA SER A 72 -15.48 -5.07 -3.80
C SER A 72 -16.46 -4.16 -4.55
N GLU A 73 -16.80 -4.49 -5.80
CA GLU A 73 -17.84 -3.83 -6.59
C GLU A 73 -19.21 -3.86 -5.90
N ILE A 74 -19.48 -4.91 -5.10
CA ILE A 74 -20.70 -5.02 -4.27
C ILE A 74 -20.79 -3.89 -3.23
N LEU A 75 -19.65 -3.31 -2.85
CA LEU A 75 -19.52 -2.18 -1.94
C LEU A 75 -19.35 -0.86 -2.71
N GLY A 76 -19.73 -0.83 -4.00
CA GLY A 76 -19.64 0.31 -4.93
C GLY A 76 -18.23 0.87 -5.12
N LEU A 77 -17.21 0.07 -4.80
CA LEU A 77 -15.83 0.40 -5.08
C LEU A 77 -15.51 0.03 -6.53
N LYS A 78 -15.31 1.04 -7.39
CA LYS A 78 -15.02 0.84 -8.81
C LYS A 78 -13.52 0.88 -9.07
N SER A 79 -12.96 -0.23 -9.52
CA SER A 79 -11.56 -0.28 -9.98
C SER A 79 -11.37 0.62 -11.22
N GLN A 80 -10.36 1.48 -11.19
CA GLN A 80 -9.94 2.32 -12.33
C GLN A 80 -8.72 1.75 -13.06
N GLY A 81 -8.27 0.56 -12.67
CA GLY A 81 -7.12 -0.11 -13.27
C GLY A 81 -5.98 -0.34 -12.29
N THR A 82 -5.06 -1.19 -12.74
CA THR A 82 -3.84 -1.57 -12.03
C THR A 82 -2.64 -1.02 -12.78
N TYR A 83 -1.75 -0.37 -12.04
CA TYR A 83 -0.61 0.38 -12.55
C TYR A 83 0.67 -0.20 -11.94
N ARG A 84 1.50 -0.78 -12.79
CA ARG A 84 2.77 -1.41 -12.42
C ARG A 84 3.76 -1.30 -13.57
N LEU A 85 4.98 -0.87 -13.28
CA LEU A 85 6.08 -0.91 -14.25
C LEU A 85 6.73 -2.30 -14.30
N PRO A 86 7.29 -2.70 -15.45
CA PRO A 86 8.00 -3.97 -15.59
C PRO A 86 9.21 -4.02 -14.66
N ARG A 87 9.62 -5.24 -14.33
CA ARG A 87 10.84 -5.43 -13.54
C ARG A 87 12.03 -5.15 -14.43
N LEU A 88 12.82 -4.15 -14.06
CA LEU A 88 14.04 -3.80 -14.78
C LEU A 88 15.24 -4.61 -14.28
N PRO A 89 16.28 -4.77 -15.10
CA PRO A 89 17.58 -5.26 -14.64
C PRO A 89 18.09 -4.39 -13.48
N ALA A 90 18.79 -4.98 -12.52
CA ALA A 90 19.26 -4.29 -11.32
C ALA A 90 20.15 -3.06 -11.57
N ALA A 91 20.71 -2.93 -12.78
CA ALA A 91 21.56 -1.82 -13.17
C ALA A 91 20.79 -0.58 -13.65
N THR A 92 19.49 -0.67 -13.94
CA THR A 92 18.70 0.42 -14.50
C THR A 92 17.76 0.99 -13.43
N SER A 93 17.85 2.30 -13.20
CA SER A 93 16.92 2.97 -12.29
C SER A 93 15.53 3.12 -12.93
N LEU A 94 14.46 3.03 -12.14
CA LEU A 94 13.10 3.17 -12.69
C LEU A 94 12.86 4.59 -13.17
N ARG A 95 13.50 5.58 -12.55
CA ARG A 95 13.42 6.98 -12.98
C ARG A 95 14.05 7.19 -14.35
N GLU A 96 15.25 6.65 -14.60
CA GLU A 96 15.88 6.73 -15.93
C GLU A 96 15.02 6.01 -16.99
N PHE A 97 14.43 4.88 -16.63
CA PHE A 97 13.50 4.18 -17.51
C PHE A 97 12.26 5.01 -17.83
N ALA A 98 11.64 5.67 -16.85
CA ALA A 98 10.51 6.57 -17.09
C ALA A 98 10.89 7.77 -17.98
N ILE A 99 12.08 8.33 -17.80
CA ILE A 99 12.62 9.39 -18.67
C ILE A 99 12.85 8.87 -20.09
N ALA A 100 13.37 7.65 -20.25
CA ALA A 100 13.56 7.04 -21.56
C ALA A 100 12.22 6.79 -22.29
N LEU A 101 11.18 6.35 -21.56
CA LEU A 101 9.81 6.22 -22.09
C LEU A 101 9.27 7.58 -22.57
N LEU A 102 9.48 8.62 -21.76
CA LEU A 102 9.06 9.98 -22.07
C LEU A 102 9.72 10.51 -23.35
N ASN A 103 11.04 10.37 -23.45
CA ASN A 103 11.81 10.77 -24.64
C ASN A 103 11.40 9.97 -25.89
N ARG A 104 11.16 8.66 -25.74
CA ARG A 104 10.71 7.79 -26.84
C ARG A 104 9.32 8.15 -27.35
N ALA A 105 8.45 8.65 -26.46
CA ALA A 105 7.13 9.16 -26.81
C ALA A 105 7.17 10.60 -27.37
N GLY A 106 8.32 11.26 -27.36
CA GLY A 106 8.52 12.60 -27.95
C GLY A 106 8.12 13.76 -27.06
N PHE A 107 7.95 13.56 -25.75
CA PHE A 107 7.64 14.63 -24.81
C PHE A 107 8.92 15.15 -24.14
N LEU A 108 8.94 16.44 -23.78
CA LEU A 108 10.07 17.04 -23.08
C LEU A 108 9.89 16.99 -21.55
N THR A 109 8.65 17.14 -21.08
CA THR A 109 8.32 17.17 -19.66
C THR A 109 7.21 16.19 -19.32
N PRO A 110 7.19 15.62 -18.10
CA PRO A 110 6.15 14.69 -17.70
C PRO A 110 4.78 15.36 -17.57
N GLU A 111 4.73 16.67 -17.30
CA GLU A 111 3.51 17.47 -17.32
C GLU A 111 2.93 17.56 -18.73
N GLU A 112 3.75 17.78 -19.75
CA GLU A 112 3.31 17.78 -21.15
C GLU A 112 2.74 16.41 -21.56
N ALA A 113 3.43 15.33 -21.18
CA ALA A 113 2.93 13.97 -21.41
C ALA A 113 1.62 13.67 -20.67
N TRP A 114 1.43 14.24 -19.47
CA TRP A 114 0.19 14.13 -18.72
C TRP A 114 -0.98 14.77 -19.46
N GLU A 115 -0.83 16.03 -19.90
CA GLU A 115 -1.86 16.76 -20.62
C GLU A 115 -2.23 16.07 -21.94
N ALA A 116 -1.22 15.59 -22.69
CA ALA A 116 -1.43 14.88 -23.95
C ALA A 116 -2.21 13.56 -23.78
N HIS A 117 -2.07 12.91 -22.62
CA HIS A 117 -2.74 11.65 -22.31
C HIS A 117 -3.95 11.79 -21.36
N ALA A 118 -4.33 13.02 -20.99
CA ALA A 118 -5.41 13.27 -20.04
C ALA A 118 -6.72 12.49 -20.33
N PRO A 119 -7.16 12.31 -21.60
CA PRO A 119 -8.38 11.55 -21.88
C PRO A 119 -8.31 10.06 -21.54
N GLN A 120 -7.11 9.47 -21.47
CA GLN A 120 -6.91 8.06 -21.15
C GLN A 120 -6.42 7.83 -19.70
N LEU A 121 -6.22 8.91 -18.95
CA LEU A 121 -5.74 8.86 -17.58
C LEU A 121 -6.91 9.02 -16.59
N PRO A 122 -6.76 8.52 -15.34
CA PRO A 122 -7.76 8.74 -14.30
C PRO A 122 -7.93 10.24 -14.01
N SER A 123 -9.15 10.74 -14.20
CA SER A 123 -9.50 12.15 -14.06
C SER A 123 -10.12 12.52 -12.70
N SER A 124 -10.25 11.56 -11.80
CA SER A 124 -10.88 11.73 -10.48
C SER A 124 -9.96 11.29 -9.35
N ILE A 125 -10.20 11.85 -8.17
CA ILE A 125 -9.49 11.46 -6.95
C ILE A 125 -9.86 10.01 -6.60
N ALA A 126 -8.84 9.18 -6.36
CA ALA A 126 -9.02 7.75 -6.12
C ALA A 126 -8.17 7.28 -4.94
N LEU A 127 -8.62 6.21 -4.27
CA LEU A 127 -7.81 5.49 -3.29
C LEU A 127 -6.78 4.64 -4.00
N VAL A 128 -5.56 4.64 -3.45
CA VAL A 128 -4.45 3.82 -3.91
C VAL A 128 -4.35 2.61 -2.99
N VAL A 129 -4.57 1.43 -3.55
CA VAL A 129 -4.44 0.14 -2.87
C VAL A 129 -3.21 -0.55 -3.43
N ASP A 130 -2.34 -1.08 -2.58
CA ASP A 130 -1.20 -1.87 -3.06
C ASP A 130 -1.73 -3.15 -3.71
N SER A 131 -1.33 -3.39 -4.95
CA SER A 131 -1.73 -4.57 -5.71
C SER A 131 -0.71 -5.68 -5.43
N PRO A 132 -1.15 -6.93 -5.20
CA PRO A 132 -0.23 -8.06 -5.09
C PRO A 132 0.65 -8.15 -6.34
N PRO A 133 1.86 -8.72 -6.22
CA PRO A 133 2.73 -8.94 -7.36
C PRO A 133 2.01 -9.85 -8.36
N GLY A 134 1.69 -9.31 -9.53
CA GLY A 134 1.15 -10.06 -10.66
C GLY A 134 2.24 -10.77 -11.46
N PRO A 135 1.89 -11.44 -12.57
CA PRO A 135 2.88 -11.99 -13.50
C PRO A 135 3.91 -10.93 -13.88
N GLU A 136 5.17 -11.35 -14.04
CA GLU A 136 6.23 -10.42 -14.45
C GLU A 136 5.93 -9.91 -15.86
N LEU A 137 5.93 -8.59 -16.04
CA LEU A 137 5.80 -7.96 -17.34
C LEU A 137 7.19 -7.87 -17.95
N ASP A 138 7.39 -8.52 -19.09
CA ASP A 138 8.61 -8.40 -19.89
C ASP A 138 8.59 -7.05 -20.60
N GLY A 139 9.41 -6.10 -20.13
CA GLY A 139 9.52 -4.77 -20.73
C GLY A 139 10.18 -4.75 -22.12
N SER A 140 10.52 -5.90 -22.71
CA SER A 140 11.35 -6.05 -23.91
C SER A 140 10.59 -6.07 -25.24
N GLY A 141 9.29 -5.76 -25.25
CA GLY A 141 8.51 -5.67 -26.49
C GLY A 141 7.20 -4.89 -26.39
N GLU A 142 6.94 -4.27 -25.22
CA GLU A 142 5.69 -3.57 -24.99
C GLU A 142 5.71 -2.16 -25.61
N ASP A 143 4.54 -1.71 -26.06
CA ASP A 143 4.34 -0.33 -26.52
C ASP A 143 4.77 0.64 -25.41
N PRO A 144 5.65 1.63 -25.67
CA PRO A 144 6.08 2.59 -24.66
C PRO A 144 4.93 3.44 -24.08
N VAL A 145 3.84 3.63 -24.83
CA VAL A 145 2.72 4.50 -24.43
C VAL A 145 1.99 4.01 -23.17
N PRO A 146 1.51 2.76 -23.06
CA PRO A 146 0.87 2.25 -21.84
C PRO A 146 1.81 2.26 -20.62
N LEU A 147 3.11 1.99 -20.83
CA LEU A 147 4.11 2.05 -19.77
C LEU A 147 4.34 3.50 -19.29
N LEU A 148 4.37 4.45 -20.21
CA LEU A 148 4.46 5.87 -19.88
C LEU A 148 3.24 6.32 -19.07
N ARG A 149 2.02 6.00 -19.52
CA ARG A 149 0.78 6.30 -18.78
C ARG A 149 0.82 5.73 -17.36
N THR A 150 1.35 4.53 -17.21
CA THR A 150 1.54 3.89 -15.91
C THR A 150 2.52 4.67 -15.02
N ALA A 151 3.68 5.06 -15.56
CA ALA A 151 4.64 5.90 -14.84
C ALA A 151 4.05 7.26 -14.45
N LEU A 152 3.26 7.88 -15.31
CA LEU A 152 2.57 9.15 -15.05
C LEU A 152 1.61 9.04 -13.87
N VAL A 153 0.76 8.00 -13.84
CA VAL A 153 -0.17 7.73 -12.74
C VAL A 153 0.58 7.49 -11.43
N LEU A 154 1.61 6.63 -11.44
CA LEU A 154 2.45 6.37 -10.27
C LEU A 154 3.15 7.64 -9.76
N GLY A 155 3.52 8.55 -10.66
CA GLY A 155 4.12 9.84 -10.32
C GLY A 155 3.19 10.77 -9.53
N ARG A 156 1.87 10.73 -9.78
CA ARG A 156 0.87 11.53 -9.04
C ARG A 156 0.33 10.83 -7.79
N CYS A 157 0.61 9.55 -7.58
CA CYS A 157 0.26 8.83 -6.36
C CYS A 157 1.02 9.38 -5.14
N SER A 158 0.29 9.71 -4.08
CA SER A 158 0.84 10.17 -2.80
C SER A 158 0.31 9.29 -1.66
N GLY A 159 1.14 8.35 -1.19
CA GLY A 159 0.75 7.40 -0.14
C GLY A 159 -0.44 6.54 -0.60
N ARG A 160 -1.60 6.75 0.02
CA ARG A 160 -2.86 6.02 -0.23
C ARG A 160 -3.86 6.79 -1.10
N LEU A 161 -3.46 7.93 -1.67
CA LEU A 161 -4.35 8.79 -2.45
C LEU A 161 -3.72 9.12 -3.81
N PHE A 162 -4.55 9.07 -4.84
CA PHE A 162 -4.25 9.59 -6.17
C PHE A 162 -5.11 10.85 -6.40
N SER A 163 -4.50 11.89 -6.95
CA SER A 163 -5.21 13.11 -7.34
C SER A 163 -4.61 13.66 -8.64
N PRO A 164 -5.45 13.94 -9.66
CA PRO A 164 -5.00 14.42 -10.96
C PRO A 164 -4.52 15.86 -10.95
N ASP A 165 -4.70 16.61 -9.86
CA ASP A 165 -4.26 18.01 -9.74
C ASP A 165 -2.90 18.14 -9.02
N ARG A 166 -2.42 17.04 -8.41
CA ARG A 166 -1.15 17.06 -7.66
C ARG A 166 0.06 17.07 -8.57
N PRO A 167 1.16 17.77 -8.20
CA PRO A 167 2.38 17.77 -9.00
C PRO A 167 2.90 16.35 -9.23
N LEU A 168 3.41 16.12 -10.43
CA LEU A 168 3.94 14.84 -10.85
C LEU A 168 5.38 14.69 -10.33
N ILE A 169 5.62 13.66 -9.53
CA ILE A 169 6.95 13.42 -8.95
C ILE A 169 7.36 11.98 -9.20
N TRP A 170 8.42 11.79 -9.99
CA TRP A 170 9.04 10.50 -10.22
C TRP A 170 10.20 10.25 -9.26
N SER A 171 9.89 9.58 -8.17
CA SER A 171 10.90 8.97 -7.30
C SER A 171 10.91 7.45 -7.49
N GLU A 172 12.07 6.84 -7.28
CA GLU A 172 12.24 5.37 -7.32
C GLU A 172 11.19 4.66 -6.48
N ARG A 173 10.95 5.15 -5.26
CA ARG A 173 9.96 4.58 -4.35
C ARG A 173 8.54 4.61 -4.91
N ARG A 174 8.15 5.63 -5.68
CA ARG A 174 6.80 5.70 -6.27
C ARG A 174 6.67 4.79 -7.48
N LEU A 175 7.67 4.81 -8.35
CA LEU A 175 7.71 4.01 -9.57
C LEU A 175 7.82 2.50 -9.30
N ALA A 176 8.46 2.11 -8.19
CA ALA A 176 8.60 0.70 -7.79
C ALA A 176 7.30 0.07 -7.26
N ARG A 177 6.24 0.86 -7.05
CA ARG A 177 4.98 0.36 -6.50
C ARG A 177 4.16 -0.33 -7.58
N SER A 178 3.45 -1.37 -7.16
CA SER A 178 2.33 -1.96 -7.89
C SER A 178 1.06 -1.51 -7.20
N VAL A 179 0.24 -0.68 -7.85
CA VAL A 179 -0.96 -0.11 -7.22
C VAL A 179 -2.20 -0.33 -8.07
N ARG A 180 -3.34 -0.43 -7.41
CA ARG A 180 -4.66 -0.36 -8.02
C ARG A 180 -5.36 0.90 -7.55
N LEU A 181 -5.98 1.62 -8.48
CA LEU A 181 -6.80 2.77 -8.17
C LEU A 181 -8.26 2.35 -8.00
N VAL A 182 -8.89 2.82 -6.93
CA VAL A 182 -10.27 2.50 -6.57
C VAL A 182 -11.03 3.80 -6.34
N LEU A 183 -12.10 4.01 -7.11
CA LEU A 183 -13.02 5.11 -6.82
C LEU A 183 -13.97 4.71 -5.70
N CYS A 184 -14.08 5.63 -4.74
CA CYS A 184 -15.13 5.61 -3.75
C CYS A 184 -16.22 6.55 -4.21
N ASP A 185 -17.34 5.99 -4.66
CA ASP A 185 -18.54 6.81 -4.87
C ASP A 185 -19.10 7.22 -3.49
N PRO A 186 -19.16 8.53 -3.16
CA PRO A 186 -19.73 8.98 -1.90
C PRO A 186 -21.19 8.53 -1.73
N ALA A 187 -21.95 8.35 -2.82
CA ALA A 187 -23.33 7.84 -2.75
C ALA A 187 -23.38 6.39 -2.20
N THR A 188 -22.28 5.63 -2.33
CA THR A 188 -22.24 4.26 -1.81
C THR A 188 -22.12 4.21 -0.29
N PHE A 189 -21.51 5.23 0.33
CA PHE A 189 -21.38 5.32 1.79
C PHE A 189 -22.52 6.10 2.43
N ALA A 190 -23.33 6.79 1.65
CA ALA A 190 -24.60 7.37 2.08
C ALA A 190 -25.66 6.26 2.23
N ARG A 191 -25.46 5.33 3.17
CA ARG A 191 -26.53 4.41 3.58
C ARG A 191 -27.37 5.07 4.67
N HIS A 192 -28.66 5.20 4.33
CA HIS A 192 -29.86 5.45 5.13
C HIS A 192 -29.67 5.80 6.62
N ASP A 193 -29.80 7.09 6.94
CA ASP A 193 -30.25 7.56 8.24
C ASP A 193 -31.80 7.68 8.29
N ASP A 194 -32.51 7.08 7.32
CA ASP A 194 -33.98 7.05 7.27
C ASP A 194 -34.49 5.66 7.70
N ASP A 195 -34.55 5.40 9.01
CA ASP A 195 -35.50 4.46 9.65
C ASP A 195 -35.60 4.76 11.16
#